data_AF-A0A966D823-F1
#
_entry.id   AF-A0A966D823-F1
#
_cell.length_a   1.000
_cell.length_b   1.000
_cell.length_c   1.000
_cell.angle_alpha   90.00
_cell.angle_beta   90.00
_cell.angle_gamma   90.00
#
_symmetry.space_group_name_H-M   'P 1'
#
loop_
_entity.id
_entity.type
_entity.pdbx_description
1 polymer ?
#
loop_
_entity_poly.entity_id
_entity_poly.type
_entity_poly.pdbx_seq_one_letter_code
_entity_poly.pdbx_strand_id
1 'polypeptide(L)'
;MIEKEKILNSTRQGLAIFEYYIPALKENGAKKNFKAVFRDDGDNPDANVFINKKTKIWNYRDFVSGETLNPFDFVMRKEKCDFKNAIEIIVSKIMKTSTMEFTNIPKTEKITDIFITHCDDFKYWEQYINDKKRIRDIATRMNLVSVK
;
A
#
# COMPACT_ATOMS: atom_id res chain seq x y z
N MET A 1 -4.43 4.97 20.31
CA MET A 1 -4.55 3.75 19.50
C MET A 1 -4.73 4.19 18.05
N ILE A 2 -3.92 3.71 17.11
CA ILE A 2 -4.14 4.05 15.69
C ILE A 2 -5.29 3.19 15.19
N GLU A 3 -6.32 3.83 14.62
CA GLU A 3 -7.48 3.14 14.09
C GLU A 3 -7.11 2.30 12.87
N LYS A 4 -7.67 1.09 12.78
CA LYS A 4 -7.48 0.13 11.67
C LYS A 4 -7.66 0.79 10.30
N GLU A 5 -8.63 1.67 10.19
CA GLU A 5 -8.95 2.42 8.97
C GLU A 5 -7.81 3.35 8.54
N LYS A 6 -7.18 4.05 9.49
CA LYS A 6 -6.03 4.91 9.20
C LYS A 6 -4.86 4.12 8.61
N ILE A 7 -4.60 2.92 9.13
CA ILE A 7 -3.55 2.04 8.62
C ILE A 7 -3.89 1.56 7.21
N LEU A 8 -5.13 1.07 6.99
CA LEU A 8 -5.57 0.63 5.68
C LEU A 8 -5.46 1.76 4.65
N ASN A 9 -5.94 2.97 4.97
CA ASN A 9 -5.85 4.12 4.07
C ASN A 9 -4.40 4.49 3.78
N SER A 10 -3.54 4.48 4.79
CA SER A 10 -2.11 4.82 4.64
C SER A 10 -1.30 3.76 3.91
N THR A 11 -1.81 2.54 3.77
CA THR A 11 -1.13 1.38 3.16
C THR A 11 -1.78 0.95 1.85
N ARG A 12 -2.56 1.83 1.19
CA ARG A 12 -3.32 1.52 -0.04
C ARG A 12 -4.23 0.30 0.14
N GLN A 13 -5.07 0.35 1.17
CA GLN A 13 -5.97 -0.72 1.59
C GLN A 13 -5.23 -2.04 1.90
N GLY A 14 -4.00 -1.95 2.41
CA GLY A 14 -3.16 -3.07 2.80
C GLY A 14 -2.17 -3.58 1.75
N LEU A 15 -2.17 -3.05 0.53
CA LEU A 15 -1.21 -3.48 -0.50
C LEU A 15 0.24 -3.25 -0.08
N ALA A 16 0.55 -2.09 0.50
CA ALA A 16 1.91 -1.77 0.94
C ALA A 16 2.44 -2.72 2.01
N ILE A 17 1.53 -3.36 2.78
CA ILE A 17 1.91 -4.37 3.76
C ILE A 17 2.39 -5.64 3.06
N PHE A 18 1.67 -6.09 2.04
CA PHE A 18 2.09 -7.27 1.28
C PHE A 18 3.38 -7.02 0.49
N GLU A 19 3.52 -5.86 -0.15
CA GLU A 19 4.74 -5.49 -0.90
C GLU A 19 5.99 -5.47 -0.01
N TYR A 20 5.84 -5.12 1.27
CA TYR A 20 6.94 -5.16 2.23
C TYR A 20 7.46 -6.58 2.48
N TYR A 21 6.58 -7.57 2.57
CA TYR A 21 6.95 -8.96 2.85
C TYR A 21 7.16 -9.84 1.61
N ILE A 22 6.63 -9.42 0.47
CA ILE A 22 6.63 -10.19 -0.77
C ILE A 22 7.24 -9.29 -1.87
N PRO A 23 8.58 -9.22 -1.97
CA PRO A 23 9.26 -8.35 -2.93
C PRO A 23 8.82 -8.56 -4.37
N ALA A 24 8.50 -9.81 -4.74
CA ALA A 24 7.99 -10.17 -6.05
C ALA A 24 6.72 -9.41 -6.46
N LEU A 25 5.91 -8.93 -5.50
CA LEU A 25 4.74 -8.10 -5.78
C LEU A 25 5.11 -6.70 -6.29
N LYS A 26 6.18 -6.10 -5.75
CA LYS A 26 6.65 -4.77 -6.16
C LYS A 26 7.18 -4.80 -7.61
N GLU A 27 7.80 -5.92 -8.00
CA GLU A 27 8.37 -6.11 -9.33
C GLU A 27 7.34 -6.53 -10.38
N ASN A 28 6.40 -7.40 -10.01
CA ASN A 28 5.51 -8.07 -10.97
C ASN A 28 4.05 -7.60 -10.95
N GLY A 29 3.66 -6.84 -9.94
CA GLY A 29 2.30 -6.37 -9.73
C GLY A 29 1.39 -7.37 -9.02
N ALA A 30 0.36 -6.83 -8.35
CA ALA A 30 -0.54 -7.54 -7.42
C ALA A 30 -1.61 -8.43 -8.08
N LYS A 31 -1.27 -9.13 -9.16
CA LYS A 31 -2.15 -10.12 -9.82
C LYS A 31 -1.42 -11.36 -10.32
N LYS A 32 -0.08 -11.35 -10.32
CA LYS A 32 0.68 -12.54 -10.66
C LYS A 32 0.75 -13.47 -9.46
N ASN A 33 0.75 -14.76 -9.74
CA ASN A 33 1.01 -15.75 -8.73
C ASN A 33 2.51 -15.75 -8.37
N PHE A 34 2.81 -16.11 -7.14
CA PHE A 34 4.16 -16.20 -6.59
C PHE A 34 4.23 -17.36 -5.58
N LYS A 35 5.44 -17.73 -5.17
CA LYS A 35 5.67 -18.80 -4.19
C LYS A 35 4.94 -18.50 -2.88
N ALA A 36 4.29 -19.50 -2.30
CA ALA A 36 3.58 -19.35 -1.03
C ALA A 36 4.52 -18.84 0.09
N VAL A 37 4.02 -17.90 0.91
CA VAL A 37 4.84 -17.25 1.95
C VAL A 37 4.99 -18.11 3.20
N PHE A 38 3.99 -18.96 3.48
CA PHE A 38 3.88 -19.72 4.72
C PHE A 38 4.13 -21.22 4.56
N ARG A 39 4.50 -21.66 3.35
CA ARG A 39 4.76 -23.06 3.01
C ARG A 39 6.09 -23.13 2.25
N ASP A 40 6.78 -24.25 2.42
CA ASP A 40 8.00 -24.57 1.69
C ASP A 40 7.81 -25.90 0.97
N ASP A 41 6.89 -25.89 0.00
CA ASP A 41 6.48 -27.04 -0.81
C ASP A 41 7.06 -26.98 -2.24
N GLY A 42 8.12 -26.20 -2.43
CA GLY A 42 8.79 -25.99 -3.72
C GLY A 42 8.62 -24.58 -4.26
N ASP A 43 8.88 -24.38 -5.55
CA ASP A 43 8.89 -23.06 -6.20
C ASP A 43 7.66 -22.81 -7.07
N ASN A 44 6.60 -23.59 -6.84
CA ASN A 44 5.34 -23.43 -7.56
C ASN A 44 4.65 -22.10 -7.19
N PRO A 45 4.17 -21.33 -8.19
CA PRO A 45 3.48 -20.07 -7.94
C PRO A 45 2.02 -20.33 -7.51
N ASP A 46 1.86 -20.74 -6.26
CA ASP A 46 0.59 -21.19 -5.66
C ASP A 46 -0.08 -20.17 -4.75
N ALA A 47 0.45 -18.95 -4.66
CA ALA A 47 -0.16 -17.87 -3.90
C ALA A 47 -0.34 -16.60 -4.74
N ASN A 48 -1.32 -15.79 -4.40
CA ASN A 48 -1.47 -14.45 -4.97
C ASN A 48 -1.93 -13.42 -3.93
N VAL A 49 -1.87 -12.16 -4.31
CA VAL A 49 -2.54 -11.06 -3.60
C VAL A 49 -3.59 -10.49 -4.52
N PHE A 50 -4.77 -10.20 -4.00
CA PHE A 50 -5.91 -9.73 -4.79
C PHE A 50 -6.78 -8.77 -3.98
N ILE A 51 -7.50 -7.88 -4.66
CA ILE A 51 -8.47 -7.00 -4.00
C ILE A 51 -9.80 -7.71 -3.79
N ASN A 52 -10.29 -7.74 -2.55
CA ASN A 52 -11.64 -8.21 -2.27
C ASN A 52 -12.65 -7.15 -2.71
N LYS A 53 -13.52 -7.50 -3.66
CA LYS A 53 -14.46 -6.54 -4.28
C LYS A 53 -15.46 -5.93 -3.29
N LYS A 54 -15.82 -6.65 -2.21
CA LYS A 54 -16.80 -6.23 -1.21
C LYS A 54 -16.18 -5.30 -0.18
N THR A 55 -15.04 -5.67 0.39
CA THR A 55 -14.39 -4.89 1.46
C THR A 55 -13.42 -3.84 0.93
N LYS A 56 -13.04 -3.92 -0.36
CA LYS A 56 -12.02 -3.08 -1.00
C LYS A 56 -10.63 -3.19 -0.35
N ILE A 57 -10.40 -4.26 0.42
CA ILE A 57 -9.13 -4.55 1.09
C ILE A 57 -8.36 -5.61 0.29
N TRP A 58 -7.04 -5.47 0.22
CA TRP A 58 -6.16 -6.47 -0.36
C TRP A 58 -6.06 -7.69 0.54
N ASN A 59 -6.06 -8.89 -0.06
CA ASN A 59 -5.92 -10.15 0.67
C ASN A 59 -4.87 -11.02 0.00
N TYR A 60 -4.20 -11.83 0.81
CA TYR A 60 -3.35 -12.92 0.38
C TYR A 60 -4.20 -14.19 0.23
N ARG A 61 -4.03 -14.94 -0.86
CA ARG A 61 -4.60 -16.27 -1.08
C ARG A 61 -3.47 -17.27 -1.27
N ASP A 62 -3.56 -18.39 -0.58
CA ASP A 62 -2.79 -19.58 -0.90
C ASP A 62 -3.77 -20.62 -1.50
N PHE A 63 -3.51 -21.05 -2.74
CA PHE A 63 -4.43 -21.89 -3.49
C PHE A 63 -4.39 -23.36 -3.06
N VAL A 64 -3.30 -23.84 -2.47
CA VAL A 64 -3.16 -25.23 -2.03
C VAL A 64 -3.81 -25.44 -0.67
N SER A 65 -3.57 -24.53 0.28
CA SER A 65 -4.25 -24.57 1.59
C SER A 65 -5.70 -24.08 1.51
N GLY A 66 -6.03 -23.29 0.49
CA GLY A 66 -7.33 -22.61 0.35
C GLY A 66 -7.50 -21.41 1.28
N GLU A 67 -6.49 -21.08 2.07
CA GLU A 67 -6.57 -20.04 3.09
C GLU A 67 -6.49 -18.64 2.47
N THR A 68 -7.23 -17.70 3.07
CA THR A 68 -7.23 -16.28 2.67
C THR A 68 -6.98 -15.43 3.90
N LEU A 69 -5.97 -14.57 3.83
CA LEU A 69 -5.55 -13.71 4.94
C LEU A 69 -5.71 -12.24 4.55
N ASN A 70 -6.30 -11.46 5.47
CA ASN A 70 -6.27 -10.01 5.37
C ASN A 70 -4.87 -9.48 5.76
N PRO A 71 -4.55 -8.19 5.52
CA PRO A 71 -3.21 -7.65 5.76
C PRO A 71 -2.74 -7.78 7.22
N PHE A 72 -3.65 -7.66 8.18
CA PHE A 72 -3.33 -7.78 9.61
C PHE A 72 -3.09 -9.23 10.00
N ASP A 73 -3.98 -10.14 9.58
CA ASP A 73 -3.83 -11.58 9.86
C ASP A 73 -2.53 -12.12 9.24
N PHE A 74 -2.18 -11.63 8.05
CA PHE A 74 -0.93 -11.94 7.38
C PHE A 74 0.28 -11.55 8.24
N VAL A 75 0.31 -10.33 8.78
CA VAL A 75 1.41 -9.87 9.65
C VAL A 75 1.44 -10.66 10.96
N MET A 76 0.29 -10.87 11.60
CA MET A 76 0.20 -11.67 12.82
C MET A 76 0.81 -13.06 12.62
N ARG A 77 0.49 -13.71 11.49
CA ARG A 77 1.05 -15.03 11.17
C ARG A 77 2.54 -14.96 10.81
N LYS A 78 2.95 -13.97 10.00
CA LYS A 78 4.33 -13.83 9.54
C LYS A 78 5.30 -13.53 10.68
N GLU A 79 4.90 -12.65 11.59
CA GLU A 79 5.69 -12.20 12.73
C GLU A 79 5.39 -13.01 14.01
N LYS A 80 4.47 -13.97 13.94
CA LYS A 80 4.01 -14.82 15.07
C LYS A 80 3.64 -13.99 16.30
N CYS A 81 2.80 -12.98 16.12
CA CYS A 81 2.45 -12.01 17.15
C CYS A 81 0.93 -11.80 17.25
N ASP A 82 0.49 -11.16 18.34
CA ASP A 82 -0.90 -10.74 18.50
C ASP A 82 -1.23 -9.52 17.63
N PHE A 83 -2.52 -9.17 17.59
CA PHE A 83 -3.00 -8.05 16.79
C PHE A 83 -2.36 -6.72 17.20
N LYS A 84 -2.14 -6.49 18.50
CA LYS A 84 -1.56 -5.24 18.98
C LYS A 84 -0.13 -5.06 18.46
N ASN A 85 0.69 -6.09 18.59
CA ASN A 85 2.06 -6.09 18.10
C ASN A 85 2.13 -6.00 16.57
N ALA A 86 1.21 -6.65 15.85
CA ALA A 86 1.11 -6.52 14.40
C ALA A 86 0.87 -5.07 13.95
N ILE A 87 0.00 -4.33 14.66
CA ILE A 87 -0.25 -2.91 14.41
C ILE A 87 1.01 -2.07 14.64
N GLU A 88 1.73 -2.31 15.74
CA GLU A 88 2.98 -1.61 16.04
C GLU A 88 4.06 -1.86 14.97
N ILE A 89 4.17 -3.09 14.47
CA ILE A 89 5.07 -3.47 13.38
C ILE A 89 4.69 -2.73 12.08
N ILE A 90 3.42 -2.73 11.70
CA ILE A 90 2.96 -2.06 10.48
C ILE A 90 3.26 -0.55 10.55
N VAL A 91 2.94 0.09 11.67
CA VAL A 91 3.16 1.54 11.83
C VAL A 91 4.65 1.89 11.85
N SER A 92 5.47 1.12 12.56
CA SER A 92 6.88 1.43 12.76
C SER A 92 7.75 1.06 11.56
N LYS A 93 7.52 -0.08 10.91
CA LYS A 93 8.36 -0.58 9.81
C LYS A 93 7.81 -0.23 8.44
N ILE A 94 6.48 -0.28 8.25
CA ILE A 94 5.90 -0.20 6.90
C ILE A 94 5.50 1.24 6.61
N MET A 95 4.69 1.88 7.47
CA MET A 95 4.23 3.25 7.24
C MET A 95 5.37 4.28 7.30
N LYS A 96 6.39 4.09 8.16
CA LYS A 96 7.58 4.97 8.19
C LYS A 96 8.47 4.81 6.95
N THR A 97 8.61 3.60 6.44
CA THR A 97 9.40 3.35 5.23
C THR A 97 8.71 3.95 4.00
N SER A 98 7.38 3.81 3.91
CA SER A 98 6.60 4.44 2.84
C SER A 98 6.65 5.97 2.88
N THR A 99 6.81 6.60 4.05
CA THR A 99 6.94 8.06 4.15
C THR A 99 8.34 8.56 3.76
N MET A 100 9.39 7.76 3.94
CA MET A 100 10.75 8.12 3.51
C MET A 100 10.91 8.10 1.97
N GLU A 101 10.22 7.20 1.26
CA GLU A 101 10.24 7.16 -0.20
C GLU A 101 9.68 8.44 -0.84
N PHE A 102 8.81 9.22 -0.15
CA PHE A 102 8.32 10.52 -0.64
C PHE A 102 9.25 11.71 -0.31
N THR A 103 10.18 11.56 0.64
CA THR A 103 11.05 12.67 1.08
C THR A 103 12.39 12.74 0.34
N ASN A 104 12.73 11.72 -0.44
CA ASN A 104 13.92 11.71 -1.31
C ASN A 104 13.63 12.26 -2.71
N ILE A 105 12.80 13.29 -2.81
CA ILE A 105 12.78 14.14 -4.00
C ILE A 105 13.92 15.15 -3.80
N PRO A 106 15.00 15.11 -4.60
CA PRO A 106 16.09 16.07 -4.46
C PRO A 106 15.54 17.50 -4.55
N LYS A 107 15.89 18.33 -3.57
CA LYS A 107 15.40 19.71 -3.39
C LYS A 107 15.87 20.71 -4.47
N THR A 108 16.46 20.23 -5.55
CA THR A 108 17.11 21.05 -6.57
C THR A 108 16.97 20.40 -7.93
N GLU A 109 15.76 20.40 -8.47
CA GLU A 109 15.54 20.45 -9.90
C GLU A 109 14.13 20.98 -10.12
N LYS A 110 13.99 21.96 -11.02
CA LYS A 110 12.67 22.44 -11.42
C LYS A 110 11.95 21.24 -12.04
N ILE A 111 10.98 20.69 -11.33
CA ILE A 111 10.09 19.65 -11.86
C ILE A 111 9.27 20.31 -12.95
N THR A 112 9.68 20.18 -14.20
CA THR A 112 8.93 20.67 -15.38
C THR A 112 7.86 19.68 -15.80
N ASP A 113 7.99 18.41 -15.44
CA ASP A 113 7.10 17.36 -15.93
C ASP A 113 6.66 16.43 -14.80
N ILE A 114 5.40 16.60 -14.39
CA ILE A 114 4.70 15.63 -13.53
C ILE A 114 4.07 14.60 -14.46
N PHE A 115 4.66 13.41 -14.54
CA PHE A 115 4.01 12.27 -15.18
C PHE A 115 3.06 11.62 -14.18
N ILE A 116 1.77 11.90 -14.31
CA ILE A 116 0.72 11.17 -13.61
C ILE A 116 0.53 9.84 -14.36
N THR A 117 1.07 8.75 -13.82
CA THR A 117 0.71 7.41 -14.31
C THR A 117 -0.73 7.12 -13.93
N HIS A 118 -1.59 7.01 -14.96
CA HIS A 118 -3.00 6.70 -14.84
C HIS A 118 -3.20 5.30 -14.23
N CYS A 119 -3.56 5.23 -12.95
CA CYS A 119 -4.26 4.06 -12.40
C CYS A 119 -5.76 4.36 -12.40
N ASP A 120 -6.54 3.37 -12.86
CA ASP A 120 -7.94 3.43 -13.32
C ASP A 120 -9.04 3.94 -12.36
N ASP A 121 -8.74 4.65 -11.28
CA ASP A 121 -9.74 5.16 -10.32
C ASP A 121 -9.69 6.69 -10.13
N PHE A 122 -9.42 7.45 -11.20
CA PHE A 122 -9.28 8.92 -11.13
C PHE A 122 -10.59 9.74 -11.09
N LYS A 123 -11.77 9.11 -11.08
CA LYS A 123 -13.05 9.86 -11.03
C LYS A 123 -13.28 10.60 -9.73
N TYR A 124 -12.61 10.23 -8.63
CA TYR A 124 -12.77 10.92 -7.35
C TYR A 124 -12.02 12.26 -7.31
N TRP A 125 -10.94 12.41 -8.10
CA TRP A 125 -10.09 13.60 -8.08
C TRP A 125 -10.44 14.63 -9.17
N GLU A 126 -11.14 14.24 -10.25
CA GLU A 126 -11.60 15.18 -11.27
C GLU A 126 -12.50 16.29 -10.73
N GLN A 127 -13.31 16.02 -9.71
CA GLN A 127 -14.10 17.06 -9.03
C GLN A 127 -13.24 18.06 -8.25
N TYR A 128 -12.05 17.67 -7.80
CA TYR A 128 -11.13 18.53 -7.04
C TYR A 128 -10.16 19.31 -7.95
N ILE A 129 -9.86 18.81 -9.15
CA ILE A 129 -8.95 19.46 -10.10
C ILE A 129 -9.59 20.74 -10.69
N ASN A 130 -10.92 20.77 -10.84
CA ASN A 130 -11.63 21.93 -11.39
C ASN A 130 -11.71 23.13 -10.44
N ASP A 131 -11.33 22.96 -9.17
CA ASP A 131 -11.39 24.03 -8.16
C ASP A 131 -9.97 24.47 -7.75
N LYS A 132 -9.31 25.22 -8.66
CA LYS A 132 -7.93 25.72 -8.51
C LYS A 132 -7.65 26.44 -7.18
N LYS A 133 -8.68 26.99 -6.53
CA LYS A 133 -8.56 27.69 -5.26
C LYS A 133 -8.34 26.71 -4.09
N ARG A 134 -8.94 25.53 -4.17
CA ARG A 134 -8.93 24.51 -3.11
C ARG A 134 -7.64 23.69 -3.10
N ILE A 135 -7.01 23.51 -4.26
CA ILE A 135 -5.71 22.84 -4.39
C ILE A 135 -4.62 23.60 -3.61
N ARG A 136 -4.64 24.93 -3.63
CA ARG A 136 -3.68 25.76 -2.89
C ARG A 136 -3.82 25.61 -1.37
N ASP A 137 -5.04 25.55 -0.87
CA ASP A 137 -5.31 25.35 0.56
C ASP A 137 -4.94 23.94 1.03
N ILE A 138 -5.17 22.92 0.20
CA ILE A 138 -4.76 21.55 0.48
C ILE A 138 -3.24 21.44 0.45
N ALA A 139 -2.56 22.02 -0.54
CA ALA A 139 -1.11 22.04 -0.63
C ALA A 139 -0.49 22.73 0.60
N THR A 140 -1.07 23.86 1.03
CA THR A 140 -0.62 24.59 2.23
C THR A 140 -0.86 23.78 3.51
N ARG A 141 -2.01 23.10 3.65
CA ARG A 141 -2.30 22.21 4.79
C ARG A 141 -1.43 20.96 4.83
N MET A 142 -0.99 20.47 3.67
CA MET A 142 -0.16 19.27 3.53
C MET A 142 1.34 19.58 3.45
N ASN A 143 1.74 20.85 3.63
CA ASN A 143 3.12 21.32 3.52
C ASN A 143 3.77 20.99 2.15
N LEU A 144 2.95 20.90 1.12
CA LEU A 144 3.37 20.77 -0.27
C LEU A 144 3.71 22.19 -0.76
N VAL A 145 4.96 22.40 -1.14
CA VAL A 145 5.48 23.70 -1.56
C VAL A 145 4.65 24.21 -2.74
N SER A 146 3.94 25.34 -2.55
CA SER A 146 3.21 25.97 -3.64
C SER A 146 4.20 26.57 -4.63
N VAL A 147 4.19 26.11 -5.88
CA VAL A 147 4.93 26.75 -6.97
C VAL A 147 4.03 27.84 -7.58
N LYS A 148 4.57 29.06 -7.72
CA LYS A 148 3.94 30.22 -8.37
C LYS A 148 3.77 30.01 -9.86
#